data_AF-A0A202BEJ2-F1
#
_entry.id   AF-A0A202BEJ2-F1
#
_cell.length_a   1.000
_cell.length_b   1.000
_cell.length_c   1.000
_cell.angle_alpha   90.00
_cell.angle_beta   90.00
_cell.angle_gamma   90.00
#
_symmetry.space_group_name_H-M   'P 1'
#
loop_
_entity.id
_entity.type
_entity.pdbx_description
1 polymer ?
#
loop_
_entity_poly.entity_id
_entity_poly.type
_entity_poly.pdbx_seq_one_letter_code
_entity_poly.pdbx_strand_id
1 'polypeptide(L)'
;MEQPLKAYQVGGNDIVAAGSVEEALAVLEELAGETDLTIEDVALIAEDELDVPVEDEEGNACPTIRQMLAELSEPAYLFGWD
;
A
#
# COMPACT_ATOMS: atom_id res chain seq x y z
N MET A 1 -15.80 -13.20 8.11
CA MET A 1 -16.02 -11.85 7.57
C MET A 1 -14.69 -11.41 7.05
N GLU A 2 -14.49 -11.42 5.74
CA GLU A 2 -13.32 -10.79 5.13
C GLU A 2 -13.44 -9.30 5.41
N GLN A 3 -12.45 -8.73 6.09
CA GLN A 3 -12.39 -7.28 6.27
C GLN A 3 -11.94 -6.66 4.95
N PRO A 4 -12.56 -5.56 4.50
CA PRO A 4 -12.13 -4.92 3.26
C PRO A 4 -10.69 -4.43 3.39
N LEU A 5 -9.89 -4.67 2.34
CA LEU A 5 -8.53 -4.17 2.26
C LEU A 5 -8.52 -2.65 2.29
N LYS A 6 -7.52 -2.09 2.96
CA LYS A 6 -7.21 -0.68 3.01
C LYS A 6 -5.80 -0.47 2.51
N ALA A 7 -5.49 0.73 2.04
CA ALA A 7 -4.14 1.09 1.67
C ALA A 7 -3.41 1.72 2.87
N TYR A 8 -2.22 1.21 3.13
CA TYR A 8 -1.31 1.71 4.14
C TYR A 8 -0.03 2.16 3.45
N GLN A 9 0.48 3.32 3.86
CA GLN A 9 1.83 3.75 3.59
C GLN A 9 2.75 3.11 4.63
N VAL A 10 3.76 2.39 4.18
CA VAL A 10 4.77 1.75 5.01
C VAL A 10 6.09 2.49 4.79
N GLY A 11 6.67 2.98 5.89
CA GLY A 11 7.81 3.89 5.82
C GLY A 11 7.45 5.22 5.14
N GLY A 12 8.34 5.70 4.27
CA GLY A 12 8.16 6.97 3.57
C GLY A 12 7.51 6.84 2.19
N ASN A 13 7.54 5.64 1.60
CA ASN A 13 7.50 5.52 0.15
C ASN A 13 6.65 4.36 -0.38
N ASP A 14 6.41 3.33 0.43
CA ASP A 14 5.76 2.10 -0.04
C ASP A 14 4.27 2.09 0.29
N ILE A 15 3.46 1.67 -0.68
CA ILE A 15 2.02 1.56 -0.52
C ILE A 15 1.61 0.09 -0.59
N VAL A 16 0.92 -0.37 0.45
CA VAL A 16 0.52 -1.76 0.64
C VAL A 16 -0.98 -1.86 0.91
N ALA A 17 -1.65 -2.78 0.21
CA ALA A 17 -3.02 -3.17 0.50
C ALA A 17 -3.03 -4.25 1.59
N ALA A 18 -3.73 -4.00 2.69
CA ALA A 18 -3.84 -4.96 3.79
C ALA A 18 -5.13 -4.74 4.60
N GLY A 19 -5.51 -5.69 5.45
CA GLY A 19 -6.58 -5.54 6.43
C GLY A 19 -6.14 -4.77 7.67
N SER A 20 -4.85 -4.80 8.02
CA SER A 20 -4.28 -4.21 9.24
C SER A 20 -2.86 -3.69 9.04
N VAL A 21 -2.39 -2.81 9.92
CA VAL A 21 -1.01 -2.28 9.89
C VAL A 21 0.06 -3.37 10.02
N GLU A 22 -0.19 -4.39 10.84
CA GLU A 22 0.71 -5.54 11.02
C GLU A 22 0.84 -6.36 9.74
N GLU A 23 -0.26 -6.51 9.01
CA GLU A 23 -0.30 -7.26 7.75
C GLU A 23 0.35 -6.46 6.61
N ALA A 24 0.20 -5.13 6.60
CA ALA A 24 0.89 -4.27 5.64
C ALA A 24 2.42 -4.38 5.77
N LEU A 25 2.93 -4.36 7.01
CA LEU A 25 4.35 -4.56 7.28
C LEU A 25 4.81 -5.96 6.83
N ALA A 26 4.06 -7.00 7.18
CA ALA A 26 4.39 -8.37 6.80
C ALA A 26 4.46 -8.58 5.27
N VAL A 27 3.55 -7.95 4.52
CA VAL A 27 3.57 -7.99 3.04
C VAL A 27 4.83 -7.32 2.49
N LEU A 28 5.25 -6.18 3.06
CA LEU A 28 6.49 -5.52 2.65
C LEU A 28 7.72 -6.39 2.99
N GLU A 29 7.76 -6.97 4.19
CA GLU A 29 8.87 -7.83 4.62
C GLU A 29 8.96 -9.13 3.80
N GLU A 30 7.84 -9.66 3.33
CA GLU A 30 7.83 -10.82 2.42
C GLU A 30 8.47 -10.47 1.06
N LEU A 31 8.28 -9.24 0.58
CA LEU A 31 8.82 -8.76 -0.68
C LEU A 31 10.28 -8.32 -0.59
N ALA A 32 10.61 -7.50 0.41
CA ALA A 32 11.91 -6.83 0.57
C ALA A 32 12.89 -7.60 1.49
N GLY A 33 12.39 -8.56 2.27
CA GLY A 33 13.12 -9.20 3.36
C GLY A 33 12.91 -8.49 4.70
N GLU A 34 13.62 -8.93 5.74
CA GLU A 34 13.57 -8.31 7.07
C GLU A 34 13.91 -6.81 6.97
N THR A 35 13.02 -5.96 7.49
CA THR A 35 13.19 -4.51 7.50
C THR A 35 13.38 -4.01 8.93
N ASP A 36 13.99 -2.84 9.10
CA ASP A 36 14.04 -2.15 10.39
C ASP A 36 12.73 -1.38 10.70
N LEU A 37 11.71 -1.50 9.84
CA LEU A 37 10.44 -0.80 10.00
C LEU A 37 9.57 -1.47 11.04
N THR A 38 8.78 -0.66 11.73
CA THR A 38 7.84 -1.11 12.74
C THR A 38 6.43 -0.69 12.37
N ILE A 39 5.44 -1.16 13.13
CA ILE A 39 4.04 -0.71 12.97
C ILE A 39 3.86 0.80 13.14
N GLU A 40 4.80 1.49 13.81
CA GLU A 40 4.77 2.95 13.96
C GLU A 40 5.14 3.68 12.67
N ASP A 41 5.84 2.99 11.77
CA ASP A 41 6.19 3.45 10.43
C ASP A 41 5.08 3.13 9.41
N VAL A 42 3.94 2.59 9.85
CA VAL A 42 2.80 2.25 8.99
C VAL A 42 1.63 3.21 9.25
N ALA A 43 1.23 3.96 8.23
CA ALA A 43 0.13 4.92 8.28
C ALA A 43 -1.00 4.51 7.33
N LEU A 44 -2.24 4.64 7.79
CA LEU A 44 -3.41 4.46 6.91
C LEU A 44 -3.51 5.66 5.95
N ILE A 45 -3.63 5.38 4.64
CA ILE A 45 -3.83 6.43 3.64
C ILE A 45 -5.21 7.05 3.80
N ALA A 46 -5.29 8.37 3.76
CA ALA A 46 -6.54 9.10 3.87
C ALA A 46 -7.46 8.83 2.66
N GLU A 47 -8.78 8.83 2.87
CA GLU A 47 -9.74 8.52 1.79
C GLU A 47 -9.63 9.45 0.57
N ASP A 48 -9.27 10.72 0.79
CA ASP A 48 -9.10 11.73 -0.26
C ASP A 48 -7.85 11.46 -1.12
N GLU A 49 -6.83 10.82 -0.54
CA GLU A 49 -5.60 10.45 -1.24
C GLU A 49 -5.74 9.19 -2.10
N LEU A 50 -6.79 8.39 -1.86
CA LEU A 50 -7.03 7.15 -2.62
C LEU A 50 -7.38 7.40 -4.08
N ASP A 51 -7.92 8.58 -4.41
CA ASP A 51 -8.31 8.99 -5.76
C ASP A 51 -7.23 9.86 -6.45
N VAL A 52 -6.09 10.09 -5.80
CA VAL A 52 -4.99 10.85 -6.38
C VAL A 52 -4.37 10.07 -7.55
N PRO A 53 -4.17 10.71 -8.72
CA PRO A 53 -3.49 10.07 -9.84
C PRO A 53 -2.08 9.66 -9.45
N VAL A 54 -1.73 8.42 -9.73
CA VAL A 54 -0.37 7.90 -9.60
C VAL A 54 0.26 7.96 -10.98
N GLU A 55 1.52 8.35 -11.06
CA GLU A 55 2.31 8.33 -12.29
C GLU A 55 3.50 7.39 -12.10
N ASP A 56 3.84 6.64 -13.14
CA ASP A 56 5.08 5.85 -13.15
C ASP A 56 6.32 6.73 -13.41
N GLU A 57 7.51 6.12 -13.37
CA GLU A 57 8.78 6.82 -13.62
C GLU A 57 8.88 7.44 -15.03
N GLU A 58 8.07 6.98 -15.99
CA GLU A 58 8.00 7.51 -17.35
C GLU A 58 6.93 8.61 -17.50
N GLY A 59 6.17 8.92 -16.43
CA GLY A 59 5.09 9.89 -16.42
C GLY A 59 3.79 9.38 -17.03
N ASN A 60 3.60 8.05 -17.15
CA ASN A 60 2.34 7.49 -17.57
C ASN A 60 1.38 7.42 -16.37
N ALA A 61 0.12 7.77 -16.62
CA ALA A 61 -0.92 7.64 -15.60
C ALA A 61 -1.18 6.16 -15.26
N CYS A 62 -1.00 5.82 -13.99
CA CYS A 62 -1.37 4.55 -13.40
C CYS A 62 -2.80 4.61 -12.83
N PRO A 63 -3.41 3.45 -12.54
CA PRO A 63 -4.64 3.40 -11.76
C PRO A 63 -4.45 4.09 -10.40
N THR A 64 -5.52 4.69 -9.89
CA THR A 64 -5.55 5.23 -8.53
C THR A 64 -5.48 4.11 -7.49
N ILE A 65 -5.06 4.42 -6.26
CA ILE A 65 -5.02 3.45 -5.15
C ILE A 65 -6.40 2.80 -4.95
N ARG A 66 -7.49 3.58 -5.05
CA ARG A 66 -8.86 3.05 -4.95
C ARG A 66 -9.17 2.02 -6.02
N GLN A 67 -8.74 2.26 -7.26
CA GLN A 67 -8.93 1.31 -8.36
C GLN A 67 -8.13 0.03 -8.12
N MET A 68 -6.87 0.14 -7.70
CA MET A 68 -6.02 -1.01 -7.36
C MET A 68 -6.64 -1.85 -6.25
N LEU A 69 -7.10 -1.22 -5.15
CA LEU A 69 -7.77 -1.90 -4.05
C LEU A 69 -9.02 -2.66 -4.49
N ALA A 70 -9.78 -2.14 -5.45
CA ALA A 70 -11.00 -2.78 -5.94
C ALA A 70 -10.73 -4.07 -6.74
N GLU A 71 -9.52 -4.26 -7.25
CA GLU A 71 -9.11 -5.47 -7.99
C GLU A 71 -8.52 -6.56 -7.09
N LEU A 72 -8.23 -6.23 -5.82
CA LEU A 72 -7.61 -7.14 -4.87
C LEU A 72 -8.63 -7.78 -3.92
N SER A 73 -8.47 -9.09 -3.71
CA SER A 73 -9.15 -9.85 -2.67
C SER A 73 -8.21 -10.27 -1.53
N GLU A 74 -6.91 -10.08 -1.71
CA GLU A 74 -5.85 -10.54 -0.82
C GLU A 74 -4.84 -9.40 -0.56
N PRO A 75 -4.16 -9.36 0.59
CA PRO A 75 -3.14 -8.36 0.88
C PRO A 75 -2.01 -8.41 -0.15
N ALA A 76 -1.56 -7.25 -0.62
CA ALA A 76 -0.55 -7.16 -1.68
C ALA A 76 0.18 -5.81 -1.66
N TYR A 77 1.43 -5.82 -2.09
CA TYR A 77 2.16 -4.61 -2.42
C TYR A 77 1.53 -3.92 -3.64
N LEU A 78 1.28 -2.61 -3.57
CA LEU A 78 0.69 -1.84 -4.66
C LEU A 78 1.77 -1.19 -5.53
N PHE A 79 2.51 -0.25 -4.96
CA PHE A 79 3.61 0.46 -5.60
C PHE A 79 4.41 1.22 -4.54
N GLY A 80 5.56 1.73 -4.93
CA GLY A 80 6.36 2.61 -4.11
C GLY A 80 7.24 3.50 -4.99
N TRP A 81 7.86 4.48 -4.36
CA TRP A 81 8.77 5.41 -5.01
C TRP A 81 10.11 5.48 -4.27
N ASP A 82 11.16 6.01 -4.90
CA ASP A 82 12.46 6.21 -4.25
C ASP A 82 12.62 7.68 -3.80
#